data_AF-A0A9D2KZC5-F1
#
_entry.id   AF-A0A9D2KZC5-F1
#
_cell.length_a   1.000
_cell.length_b   1.000
_cell.length_c   1.000
_cell.angle_alpha   90.00
_cell.angle_beta   90.00
_cell.angle_gamma   90.00
#
_symmetry.space_group_name_H-M   'P 1'
#
loop_
_entity.id
_entity.type
_entity.pdbx_description
1 polymer ?
#
loop_
_entity_poly.entity_id
_entity_poly.type
_entity_poly.pdbx_seq_one_letter_code
_entity_poly.pdbx_strand_id
1 'polypeptide(L)'
;MKIYHTETQADYNALMIELERQGHVWVNGSEPTRWIDKIWKIYKGSTCVDVESNKQMQHCGIDYYEREYPDTPIIKYKAKQEGHTMTPDQERGYSEANNVTKPSHYQDKNGKDLYQKWYEEHDIQTFRAIMRAVAERYTSRYEKKNGIEDLKKGIYTLERLREYEEREAE
;
A
#
# COMPACT_ATOMS: atom_id res chain seq x y z
N MET A 1 -24.11 -11.17 -9.24
CA MET A 1 -22.65 -11.10 -9.43
C MET A 1 -22.29 -9.69 -9.88
N LYS A 2 -21.21 -9.13 -9.37
CA LYS A 2 -20.62 -7.86 -9.84
C LYS A 2 -19.18 -8.14 -10.27
N ILE A 3 -18.74 -7.56 -11.37
CA ILE A 3 -17.37 -7.71 -11.87
C ILE A 3 -16.69 -6.36 -11.79
N TYR A 4 -15.55 -6.29 -11.12
CA TYR A 4 -14.73 -5.08 -11.02
C TYR A 4 -13.45 -5.24 -11.83
N HIS A 5 -13.10 -4.23 -12.62
CA HIS A 5 -11.84 -4.17 -13.36
C HIS A 5 -10.93 -3.10 -12.79
N THR A 6 -9.67 -3.46 -12.57
CA THR A 6 -8.65 -2.57 -12.01
C THR A 6 -7.44 -2.50 -12.95
N GLU A 7 -7.08 -1.28 -13.37
CA GLU A 7 -5.98 -1.07 -14.33
C GLU A 7 -4.63 -0.85 -13.67
N THR A 8 -4.62 -0.44 -12.40
CA THR A 8 -3.39 -0.16 -11.64
C THR A 8 -3.33 -1.01 -10.36
N GLN A 9 -2.12 -1.27 -9.88
CA GLN A 9 -1.93 -2.01 -8.63
C GLN A 9 -2.51 -1.22 -7.44
N ALA A 10 -2.47 0.11 -7.48
CA ALA A 10 -3.07 0.94 -6.44
C ALA A 10 -4.60 0.79 -6.40
N ASP A 11 -5.27 0.82 -7.57
CA ASP A 11 -6.71 0.59 -7.68
C ASP A 11 -7.09 -0.82 -7.19
N TYR A 12 -6.30 -1.83 -7.57
CA TYR A 12 -6.50 -3.21 -7.13
C TYR A 12 -6.33 -3.38 -5.62
N ASN A 13 -5.27 -2.81 -5.04
CA ASN A 13 -5.03 -2.89 -3.60
C ASN A 13 -6.17 -2.23 -2.81
N ALA A 14 -6.62 -1.05 -3.26
CA ALA A 14 -7.75 -0.36 -2.64
C ALA A 14 -9.04 -1.18 -2.71
N LEU A 15 -9.33 -1.80 -3.86
CA LEU A 15 -10.48 -2.68 -4.03
C LEU A 15 -10.43 -3.87 -3.06
N MET A 16 -9.27 -4.52 -2.91
CA MET A 16 -9.12 -5.66 -1.99
C MET A 16 -9.38 -5.26 -0.54
N ILE A 17 -8.87 -4.11 -0.10
CA ILE A 17 -9.12 -3.58 1.25
C ILE A 17 -10.60 -3.30 1.45
N GLU A 18 -11.27 -2.70 0.47
CA GLU A 18 -12.70 -2.39 0.54
C GLU A 18 -13.56 -3.67 0.61
N LEU A 19 -13.26 -4.66 -0.23
CA LEU A 19 -13.99 -5.93 -0.25
C LEU A 19 -13.80 -6.71 1.05
N GLU A 20 -12.60 -6.71 1.61
CA GLU A 20 -12.30 -7.35 2.90
C GLU A 20 -13.07 -6.69 4.05
N ARG A 21 -13.13 -5.35 4.10
CA ARG A 21 -13.94 -4.60 5.07
C ARG A 21 -15.43 -4.92 4.95
N GLN A 22 -15.91 -5.22 3.75
CA GLN A 22 -17.29 -5.65 3.51
C GLN A 22 -17.52 -7.14 3.84
N GLY A 23 -16.48 -7.87 4.24
CA GLY A 23 -16.51 -9.28 4.64
C GLY A 23 -16.50 -10.26 3.47
N HIS A 24 -15.94 -9.87 2.32
CA HIS A 24 -15.74 -10.77 1.19
C HIS A 24 -14.54 -11.68 1.41
N VAL A 25 -14.60 -12.88 0.84
CA VAL A 25 -13.54 -13.89 0.93
C VAL A 25 -13.37 -14.58 -0.42
N TRP A 26 -12.14 -14.94 -0.75
CA TRP A 26 -11.87 -15.79 -1.91
C TRP A 26 -12.61 -17.14 -1.78
N VAL A 27 -12.86 -17.83 -2.89
CA VAL A 27 -13.51 -19.16 -2.89
C VAL A 27 -12.82 -20.18 -1.97
N ASN A 28 -11.51 -20.05 -1.76
CA ASN A 28 -10.75 -20.90 -0.82
C ASN A 28 -10.90 -20.48 0.67
N GLY A 29 -11.75 -19.50 0.98
CA GLY A 29 -12.00 -18.95 2.31
C GLY A 29 -10.95 -17.94 2.80
N SER A 30 -9.97 -17.58 1.98
CA SER A 30 -8.94 -16.61 2.38
C SER A 30 -9.36 -15.16 2.18
N GLU A 31 -8.76 -14.28 2.98
CA GLU A 31 -8.97 -12.83 2.93
C GLU A 31 -8.49 -12.22 1.60
N PRO A 32 -9.20 -11.21 1.07
CA PRO A 32 -8.85 -10.51 -0.17
C PRO A 32 -7.40 -10.00 -0.20
N THR A 33 -6.92 -9.39 0.88
CA THR A 33 -5.59 -8.77 0.94
C THR A 33 -4.44 -9.77 0.99
N ARG A 34 -4.69 -11.00 1.44
CA ARG A 34 -3.66 -12.05 1.65
C ARG A 34 -2.85 -12.37 0.38
N TRP A 35 -3.46 -12.26 -0.79
CA TRP A 35 -2.87 -12.67 -2.06
C TRP A 35 -2.67 -11.53 -3.05
N ILE A 36 -2.72 -10.27 -2.58
CA ILE A 36 -2.65 -9.07 -3.41
C ILE A 36 -1.51 -9.15 -4.44
N ASP A 37 -0.29 -9.41 -3.97
CA ASP A 37 0.90 -9.41 -4.84
C ASP A 37 0.95 -10.59 -5.81
N LYS A 38 0.32 -11.71 -5.47
CA LYS A 38 0.36 -12.91 -6.31
C LYS A 38 -0.66 -12.83 -7.43
N ILE A 39 -1.89 -12.44 -7.11
CA ILE A 39 -3.00 -12.38 -8.06
C ILE A 39 -2.75 -11.27 -9.09
N TRP A 40 -2.35 -10.07 -8.62
CA TRP A 40 -2.04 -8.95 -9.50
C TRP A 40 -0.94 -9.27 -10.52
N LYS A 41 0.07 -10.06 -10.15
CA LYS A 41 1.18 -10.42 -11.05
C LYS A 41 0.74 -11.28 -12.25
N ILE A 42 -0.39 -11.97 -12.16
CA ILE A 42 -0.88 -12.87 -13.21
C ILE A 42 -1.42 -12.04 -14.38
N TYR A 43 -2.41 -11.17 -14.11
CA TYR A 43 -3.14 -10.45 -15.16
C TYR A 43 -2.83 -8.94 -15.21
N LYS A 44 -2.18 -8.38 -14.18
CA LYS A 44 -1.80 -6.96 -14.07
C LYS A 44 -2.99 -6.04 -14.40
N GLY A 45 -2.83 -5.08 -15.32
CA GLY A 45 -3.90 -4.16 -15.73
C GLY A 45 -5.12 -4.81 -16.38
N SER A 46 -5.09 -6.11 -16.68
CA SER A 46 -6.24 -6.89 -17.16
C SER A 46 -6.97 -7.65 -16.03
N THR A 47 -6.57 -7.45 -14.76
CA THR A 47 -7.14 -8.16 -13.61
C THR A 47 -8.59 -7.70 -13.37
N CYS A 48 -9.51 -8.65 -13.42
CA CYS A 48 -10.90 -8.47 -13.00
C CYS A 48 -11.18 -9.36 -11.77
N VAL A 49 -12.04 -8.85 -10.89
CA VAL A 49 -12.49 -9.53 -9.67
C VAL A 49 -14.01 -9.60 -9.71
N ASP A 50 -14.54 -10.81 -9.74
CA ASP A 50 -15.97 -11.01 -9.55
C ASP A 50 -16.31 -11.19 -8.07
N VAL A 51 -17.50 -10.72 -7.73
CA VAL A 51 -18.05 -10.78 -6.38
C VAL A 51 -19.48 -11.31 -6.47
N GLU A 52 -19.72 -12.40 -5.77
CA GLU A 52 -21.01 -13.07 -5.68
C GLU A 52 -21.85 -12.56 -4.49
N SER A 53 -23.16 -12.80 -4.54
CA SER A 53 -24.09 -12.36 -3.49
C SER A 53 -23.83 -13.01 -2.13
N ASN A 54 -23.18 -14.18 -2.11
CA ASN A 54 -22.75 -14.90 -0.90
C ASN A 54 -21.41 -14.38 -0.33
N LYS A 55 -20.91 -13.25 -0.85
CA LYS A 55 -19.61 -12.65 -0.52
C LYS A 55 -18.38 -13.45 -0.93
N GLN A 56 -18.52 -14.48 -1.75
CA GLN A 56 -17.38 -15.14 -2.38
C GLN A 56 -16.87 -14.32 -3.55
N MET A 57 -15.56 -14.38 -3.80
CA MET A 57 -14.92 -13.70 -4.92
C MET A 57 -13.94 -14.61 -5.66
N GLN A 58 -13.83 -14.36 -6.96
CA GLN A 58 -12.85 -14.97 -7.86
C GLN A 58 -12.16 -13.89 -8.69
N HIS A 59 -11.10 -14.28 -9.38
CA HIS A 59 -10.34 -13.38 -10.24
C HIS A 59 -10.04 -14.04 -11.58
N CYS A 60 -10.08 -13.26 -12.65
CA CYS A 60 -9.68 -13.69 -13.97
C CYS A 60 -9.24 -12.49 -14.83
N GLY A 61 -8.78 -12.76 -16.04
CA GLY A 61 -8.53 -11.73 -17.05
C GLY A 61 -9.84 -11.12 -17.57
N ILE A 62 -9.79 -9.86 -18.00
CA ILE A 62 -10.94 -9.17 -18.61
C ILE A 62 -11.52 -9.92 -19.82
N ASP A 63 -10.65 -10.58 -20.61
CA ASP A 63 -10.98 -11.36 -21.80
C ASP A 63 -11.88 -12.57 -21.48
N TYR A 64 -11.67 -13.20 -20.32
CA TYR A 64 -12.53 -14.28 -19.84
C TYR A 64 -13.95 -13.78 -19.57
N TYR A 65 -14.08 -12.65 -18.86
CA TYR A 65 -15.40 -12.12 -18.50
C TYR A 65 -16.16 -11.55 -19.71
N GLU A 66 -15.46 -10.92 -20.65
CA GLU A 66 -16.06 -10.46 -21.91
C GLU A 66 -16.63 -11.63 -22.74
N ARG A 67 -15.99 -12.81 -22.67
CA ARG A 67 -16.42 -14.00 -23.41
C ARG A 67 -17.53 -14.79 -22.70
N GLU A 68 -17.35 -15.07 -21.41
CA GLU A 68 -18.25 -15.97 -20.66
C GLU A 68 -19.46 -15.22 -20.07
N TYR A 69 -19.34 -13.91 -19.83
CA TYR A 69 -20.38 -13.08 -19.21
C TYR A 69 -20.62 -11.76 -19.99
N PRO A 70 -20.91 -11.81 -21.29
CA PRO A 70 -21.03 -10.61 -22.13
C PRO A 70 -22.15 -9.66 -21.67
N ASP A 71 -23.21 -10.20 -21.05
CA ASP A 71 -24.35 -9.42 -20.56
C ASP A 71 -24.12 -8.83 -19.15
N THR A 72 -23.01 -9.17 -18.49
CA THR A 72 -22.70 -8.65 -17.15
C THR A 72 -21.78 -7.44 -17.27
N PRO A 73 -22.18 -6.26 -16.77
CA PRO A 73 -21.36 -5.06 -16.86
C PRO A 73 -20.08 -5.19 -16.03
N ILE A 74 -18.95 -4.91 -16.66
CA ILE A 74 -17.64 -4.81 -16.01
C ILE A 74 -17.47 -3.39 -15.47
N ILE A 75 -17.41 -3.27 -14.15
CA ILE A 75 -17.33 -2.00 -13.44
C ILE A 75 -15.85 -1.60 -13.31
N LYS A 76 -15.44 -0.56 -14.02
CA LYS A 76 -14.09 0.00 -13.85
C LYS A 76 -13.95 0.64 -12.48
N TYR A 77 -13.07 0.09 -11.65
CA TYR A 77 -12.79 0.60 -10.32
C TYR A 77 -11.61 1.57 -10.33
N LYS A 78 -11.78 2.70 -9.65
CA LYS A 78 -10.73 3.68 -9.38
C LYS A 78 -10.74 4.00 -7.91
N ALA A 79 -9.58 3.85 -7.27
CA ALA A 79 -9.43 4.22 -5.87
C ALA A 79 -9.73 5.71 -5.75
N LYS A 80 -10.65 6.07 -4.84
CA LYS A 80 -10.83 7.48 -4.48
C LYS A 80 -9.56 7.92 -3.77
N GLN A 81 -8.94 9.01 -4.25
CA GLN A 81 -7.90 9.71 -3.50
C GLN A 81 -8.57 10.46 -2.35
N GLU A 82 -9.09 9.73 -1.36
CA GLU A 82 -9.46 10.30 -0.08
C GLU A 82 -8.16 10.41 0.72
N GLY A 83 -7.83 11.65 1.14
CA GLY A 83 -6.64 11.97 1.91
C GLY A 83 -6.43 10.97 3.04
N HIS A 84 -5.24 10.39 3.10
CA HIS A 84 -4.88 9.33 4.02
C HIS A 84 -4.80 9.88 5.45
N THR A 85 -5.95 10.02 6.10
CA THR A 85 -6.06 10.11 7.56
C THR A 85 -6.31 8.71 8.07
N MET A 86 -5.26 8.02 8.52
CA MET A 86 -5.40 6.73 9.20
C MET A 86 -6.04 6.94 10.57
N THR A 87 -7.03 6.12 10.90
CA THR A 87 -7.63 6.10 12.24
C THR A 87 -6.81 5.21 13.18
N PRO A 88 -6.76 5.52 14.50
CA PRO A 88 -5.92 4.82 15.47
C PRO A 88 -6.12 3.29 15.58
N ASP A 89 -7.27 2.76 15.16
CA ASP A 89 -7.57 1.33 15.26
C ASP A 89 -6.89 0.47 14.18
N GLN A 90 -6.37 1.06 13.10
CA GLN A 90 -5.61 0.31 12.09
C GLN A 90 -4.18 -0.05 12.53
N GLU A 91 -3.72 0.42 13.70
CA GLU A 91 -2.42 0.05 14.28
C GLU A 91 -2.40 -1.33 14.96
N ARG A 92 -3.54 -1.96 15.26
CA ARG A 92 -3.56 -3.17 16.12
C ARG A 92 -3.49 -4.54 15.42
N GLY A 93 -3.35 -4.57 14.09
CA GLY A 93 -3.54 -5.80 13.30
C GLY A 93 -2.35 -6.30 12.47
N TYR A 94 -1.16 -5.69 12.58
CA TYR A 94 0.03 -6.14 11.88
C TYR A 94 1.06 -6.66 12.89
N SER A 95 1.40 -7.95 12.79
CA SER A 95 2.40 -8.59 13.64
C SER A 95 3.69 -7.75 13.69
N GLU A 96 4.03 -7.26 14.89
CA GLU A 96 5.09 -6.29 15.20
C GLU A 96 6.53 -6.73 14.83
N ALA A 97 6.72 -7.92 14.28
CA ALA A 97 8.02 -8.43 13.88
C ALA A 97 8.32 -8.10 12.41
N ASN A 98 8.98 -6.96 12.19
CA ASN A 98 9.61 -6.53 10.93
C ASN A 98 8.73 -5.78 9.91
N ASN A 99 8.18 -4.63 10.32
CA ASN A 99 7.69 -3.66 9.33
C ASN A 99 8.89 -3.03 8.59
N VAL A 100 8.98 -3.26 7.27
CA VAL A 100 10.13 -2.88 6.42
C VAL A 100 10.41 -1.37 6.44
N THR A 101 9.39 -0.55 6.73
CA THR A 101 9.47 0.92 6.85
C THR A 101 9.59 1.43 8.28
N LYS A 102 9.31 0.58 9.28
CA LYS A 102 9.46 0.89 10.71
C LYS A 102 10.15 -0.28 11.41
N PRO A 103 11.45 -0.52 11.15
CA PRO A 103 12.14 -1.61 11.80
C PRO A 103 12.23 -1.31 13.30
N SER A 104 11.76 -2.24 14.13
CA SER A 104 11.75 -2.08 15.60
C SER A 104 13.12 -1.74 16.18
N HIS A 105 14.21 -2.10 15.50
CA HIS A 105 15.59 -1.83 15.90
C HIS A 105 16.04 -0.36 15.76
N TYR A 106 15.22 0.53 15.17
CA TYR A 106 15.50 1.98 15.14
C TYR A 106 14.70 2.79 16.15
N GLN A 107 13.84 2.14 16.94
CA GLN A 107 13.12 2.78 18.04
C GLN A 107 13.97 2.71 19.30
N ASP A 108 14.14 3.83 19.97
CA ASP A 108 14.75 3.81 21.30
C ASP A 108 13.77 3.39 22.39
N LYS A 109 14.28 3.23 23.61
CA LYS A 109 13.49 2.89 24.81
C LYS A 109 12.35 3.85 25.12
N ASN A 110 12.33 5.04 24.50
CA ASN A 110 11.30 6.06 24.66
C ASN A 110 10.36 6.14 23.45
N GLY A 111 10.49 5.22 22.48
CA GLY A 111 9.67 5.18 21.26
C GLY A 111 10.08 6.18 20.18
N LYS A 112 11.16 6.95 20.37
CA LYS A 112 11.65 7.89 19.33
C LYS A 112 12.34 7.11 18.22
N ASP A 113 11.93 7.41 16.99
CA ASP A 113 12.58 6.89 15.79
C ASP A 113 13.85 7.68 15.44
N LEU A 114 14.64 7.17 14.49
CA LEU A 114 15.88 7.78 14.05
C LEU A 114 15.68 9.18 13.43
N TYR A 115 14.58 9.41 12.72
CA TYR A 115 14.30 10.70 12.08
C TYR A 115 13.97 11.76 13.12
N GLN A 116 13.21 11.40 14.15
CA GLN A 116 12.94 12.29 15.27
C GLN A 116 14.22 12.67 16.01
N LYS A 117 15.13 11.73 16.22
CA LYS A 117 16.44 12.04 16.81
C LYS A 117 17.24 13.03 15.97
N TRP A 118 17.34 12.79 14.66
CA TRP A 118 18.04 13.71 13.76
C TRP A 118 17.40 15.10 13.70
N TYR A 119 16.08 15.18 13.77
CA TYR A 119 15.37 16.45 13.84
C TYR A 119 15.66 17.21 15.15
N GLU A 120 15.80 16.50 16.28
CA GLU A 120 16.14 17.10 17.56
C GLU A 120 17.64 17.45 17.69
N GLU A 121 18.53 16.71 17.02
CA GLU A 121 19.99 16.85 17.13
C GLU A 121 20.61 17.83 16.12
N HIS A 122 19.91 18.13 15.02
CA HIS A 122 20.43 18.94 13.92
C HIS A 122 19.56 20.17 13.65
N ASP A 123 20.16 21.21 13.08
CA ASP A 123 19.37 22.31 12.52
C ASP A 123 18.51 21.84 11.35
N ILE A 124 17.45 22.60 11.06
CA ILE A 124 16.46 22.20 10.06
C ILE A 124 17.06 22.00 8.65
N GLN A 125 18.09 22.75 8.26
CA GLN A 125 18.71 22.60 6.94
C GLN A 125 19.54 21.32 6.87
N THR A 126 20.29 21.02 7.92
CA THR A 126 21.03 19.77 8.06
C THR A 126 20.08 18.57 8.08
N PHE A 127 18.98 18.64 8.84
CA PHE A 127 17.96 17.60 8.86
C PHE A 127 17.34 17.37 7.47
N ARG A 128 16.93 18.44 6.76
CA ARG A 128 16.42 18.38 5.39
C ARG A 128 17.41 17.69 4.45
N ALA A 129 18.69 18.03 4.53
CA ALA A 129 19.74 17.44 3.70
C ALA A 129 19.88 15.94 3.98
N ILE A 130 19.88 15.52 5.25
CA ILE A 130 19.95 14.11 5.65
C ILE A 130 18.75 13.33 5.09
N MET A 131 17.53 13.84 5.28
CA MET A 131 16.32 13.17 4.81
C MET A 131 16.30 13.00 3.28
N ARG A 132 16.70 14.05 2.53
CA ARG A 132 16.84 13.98 1.07
C ARG A 132 17.87 12.95 0.63
N ALA A 133 19.05 12.94 1.25
CA ALA A 133 20.09 11.98 0.93
C ALA A 133 19.66 10.52 1.23
N VAL A 134 18.88 10.29 2.29
CA VAL A 134 18.33 8.97 2.62
C VAL A 134 17.32 8.52 1.57
N ALA A 135 16.39 9.40 1.19
CA ALA A 135 15.41 9.11 0.14
C ALA A 135 16.11 8.80 -1.20
N GLU A 136 17.05 9.67 -1.61
CA GLU A 136 17.85 9.49 -2.83
C GLU A 136 18.56 8.13 -2.83
N ARG A 137 19.20 7.78 -1.71
CA ARG A 137 19.90 6.51 -1.53
C ARG A 137 18.98 5.30 -1.73
N TYR A 138 17.72 5.36 -1.31
CA TYR A 138 16.77 4.28 -1.57
C TYR A 138 16.33 4.26 -3.03
N THR A 139 15.99 5.43 -3.59
CA THR A 139 15.60 5.55 -5.01
C THR A 139 16.75 5.28 -6.01
N SER A 140 18.01 5.26 -5.59
CA SER A 140 19.12 4.85 -6.47
C SER A 140 19.46 3.36 -6.38
N ARG A 141 19.01 2.68 -5.31
CA ARG A 141 19.30 1.26 -5.06
C ARG A 141 18.19 0.31 -5.52
N TYR A 142 16.97 0.79 -5.75
CA TYR A 142 15.84 -0.09 -6.02
C TYR A 142 16.07 -1.05 -7.19
N GLU A 143 16.63 -0.59 -8.31
CA GLU A 143 16.90 -1.47 -9.46
C GLU A 143 17.99 -2.51 -9.20
N LYS A 144 18.90 -2.22 -8.28
CA LYS A 144 20.15 -2.96 -8.09
C LYS A 144 20.17 -3.84 -6.85
N LYS A 145 19.30 -3.59 -5.87
CA LYS A 145 19.37 -4.23 -4.56
C LYS A 145 18.04 -4.82 -4.08
N ASN A 146 17.10 -3.99 -3.63
CA ASN A 146 15.89 -4.48 -2.94
C ASN A 146 14.59 -4.27 -3.74
N GLY A 147 14.66 -3.86 -5.01
CA GLY A 147 13.48 -3.67 -5.84
C GLY A 147 12.52 -2.64 -5.24
N ILE A 148 11.21 -2.91 -5.40
CA ILE A 148 10.11 -2.05 -4.95
C ILE A 148 10.19 -1.75 -3.44
N GLU A 149 10.81 -2.58 -2.61
CA GLU A 149 10.96 -2.29 -1.18
C GLU A 149 11.78 -1.04 -0.90
N ASP A 150 12.84 -0.78 -1.68
CA ASP A 150 13.59 0.47 -1.54
C ASP A 150 12.74 1.67 -1.97
N LEU A 151 11.88 1.53 -2.99
CA LEU A 151 10.94 2.61 -3.34
C LEU A 151 9.97 2.90 -2.19
N LYS A 152 9.42 1.88 -1.53
CA LYS A 152 8.56 2.05 -0.34
C LYS A 152 9.28 2.79 0.80
N LYS A 153 10.56 2.47 1.04
CA LYS A 153 11.38 3.17 2.05
C LYS A 153 11.63 4.63 1.67
N GLY A 154 11.92 4.91 0.39
CA GLY A 154 12.09 6.27 -0.11
C GLY A 154 10.84 7.12 0.04
N ILE A 155 9.66 6.57 -0.29
CA ILE A 155 8.36 7.23 -0.09
C ILE A 155 8.15 7.55 1.39
N TYR A 156 8.33 6.57 2.28
CA TYR A 156 8.20 6.77 3.72
C TYR A 156 9.13 7.87 4.27
N THR A 157 10.39 7.93 3.80
CA THR A 157 11.31 9.01 4.18
C THR A 157 10.78 10.39 3.76
N LEU A 158 10.21 10.52 2.57
CA LEU A 158 9.66 11.79 2.08
C LEU A 158 8.36 12.18 2.80
N GLU A 159 7.50 11.21 3.13
CA GLU A 159 6.31 11.45 3.96
C GLU A 159 6.69 12.00 5.34
N ARG A 160 7.68 11.40 6.00
CA ARG A 160 8.19 11.90 7.29
C ARG A 160 8.82 13.27 7.15
N LEU A 161 9.58 13.55 6.08
CA LEU A 161 10.11 14.89 5.83
C LEU A 161 8.98 15.91 5.70
N ARG A 162 7.91 15.60 4.93
CA ARG A 162 6.73 16.48 4.80
C ARG A 162 6.12 16.83 6.15
N GLU A 163 5.94 15.85 7.04
CA GLU A 163 5.38 16.07 8.38
C GLU A 163 6.24 17.05 9.22
N TYR A 164 7.56 17.06 9.05
CA TYR A 164 8.43 18.03 9.73
C TYR A 164 8.38 19.40 9.07
N GLU A 165 8.31 19.48 7.74
CA GLU A 165 8.13 20.75 7.02
C GLU A 165 6.81 21.44 7.40
N GLU A 166 5.73 20.66 7.55
CA GLU A 166 4.43 21.16 8.01
C GLU A 166 4.52 21.74 9.43
N ARG A 167 5.23 21.07 10.35
CA ARG A 167 5.45 21.58 11.73
C ARG A 167 6.28 22.85 11.80
N GLU A 168 7.28 23.00 10.93
CA GLU A 168 8.11 24.21 10.89
C GLU A 168 7.39 25.41 10.26
N ALA A 169 6.28 25.17 9.57
CA ALA A 169 5.45 26.19 8.95
C ALA A 169 4.32 26.70 9.88
N GLU A 170 4.05 26.00 10.98
CA GLU A 170 3.09 26.38 12.04
C GLU A 170 3.70 27.39 13.04
#